data_AF-A0A7R9V8I5-F1
#
_entry.id   AF-A0A7R9V8I5-F1
#
_cell.length_a   1.000
_cell.length_b   1.000
_cell.length_c   1.000
_cell.angle_alpha   90.00
_cell.angle_beta   90.00
_cell.angle_gamma   90.00
#
_symmetry.space_group_name_H-M   'P 1'
#
loop_
_entity.id
_entity.type
_entity.pdbx_description
1 polymer ?
#
loop_
_entity_poly.entity_id
_entity_poly.type
_entity_poly.pdbx_seq_one_letter_code
_entity_poly.pdbx_strand_id
1 'polypeptide(L)'
;CGFDDIIPRVWSDKVNAVVPDLGFHVRWHGLWMEFADGVSMENVLNKGKPERVPPDMLADLFNNRLNKTQVVRGAMFDLLTSQCDRHAQNIFVNEAGQLTLIDNEAALQNSWKNCGFNSILVPTTQKQEIARLS
;
A
#
# COMPACT_ATOMS: atom_id res chain seq x y z
N CYS A 1 -9.27 -3.14 -14.81
CA CYS A 1 -10.52 -2.34 -14.79
C CYS A 1 -10.41 -1.30 -13.68
N GLY A 2 -10.19 -0.04 -14.03
CA GLY A 2 -10.42 1.14 -13.17
C GLY A 2 -9.42 1.40 -12.05
N PHE A 3 -8.63 0.40 -11.64
CA PHE A 3 -7.62 0.52 -10.56
C PHE A 3 -6.20 0.22 -11.04
N ASP A 4 -6.00 0.12 -12.36
CA ASP A 4 -4.74 -0.25 -12.99
C ASP A 4 -3.64 0.83 -12.77
N ASP A 5 -4.03 2.01 -12.30
CA ASP A 5 -3.15 3.12 -11.91
C ASP A 5 -2.83 3.18 -10.41
N ILE A 6 -3.40 2.28 -9.60
CA ILE A 6 -3.30 2.29 -8.12
C ILE A 6 -2.86 0.93 -7.57
N ILE A 7 -3.32 -0.16 -8.18
CA ILE A 7 -2.96 -1.52 -7.79
C ILE A 7 -1.87 -2.02 -8.74
N PRO A 8 -0.68 -2.38 -8.24
CA PRO A 8 0.38 -2.91 -9.10
C PRO A 8 -0.05 -4.26 -9.67
N ARG A 9 0.31 -4.53 -10.92
CA ARG A 9 0.09 -5.86 -11.50
C ARG A 9 0.98 -6.88 -10.78
N VAL A 10 0.40 -8.04 -10.48
CA VAL A 10 1.07 -9.16 -9.84
C VAL A 10 0.94 -10.37 -10.75
N TRP A 11 2.01 -11.14 -10.90
CA TRP A 11 2.01 -12.38 -11.69
C TRP A 11 2.92 -13.43 -11.04
N SER A 12 2.72 -14.69 -11.38
CA SER A 12 3.62 -15.76 -10.98
C SER A 12 4.51 -16.17 -12.15
N ASP A 13 5.77 -16.46 -11.87
CA ASP A 13 6.69 -17.03 -12.86
C ASP A 13 7.69 -17.97 -12.19
N LYS A 14 8.31 -18.84 -12.97
CA LYS A 14 9.26 -19.84 -12.47
C LYS A 14 10.59 -19.18 -12.11
N VAL A 15 11.05 -19.43 -10.90
CA VAL A 15 12.38 -19.08 -10.41
C VAL A 15 13.25 -20.33 -10.43
N ASN A 16 14.41 -20.24 -11.07
CA ASN A 16 15.47 -21.24 -11.00
C ASN A 16 16.76 -20.54 -10.58
N ALA A 17 17.11 -20.68 -9.30
CA ALA A 17 18.22 -19.94 -8.70
C ALA A 17 19.02 -20.83 -7.75
N VAL A 18 20.20 -20.35 -7.37
CA VAL A 18 21.05 -20.94 -6.34
C VAL A 18 21.20 -19.92 -5.22
N VAL A 19 20.92 -20.32 -3.99
CA VAL A 19 21.11 -19.44 -2.83
C VAL A 19 22.62 -19.18 -2.68
N PRO A 20 23.08 -17.92 -2.71
CA PRO A 20 24.49 -17.59 -2.53
C PRO A 20 25.05 -18.21 -1.26
N ASP A 21 26.32 -18.61 -1.31
CA ASP A 21 27.10 -19.20 -0.21
C ASP A 21 26.62 -20.56 0.34
N LEU A 22 25.39 -20.98 0.05
CA LEU A 22 24.82 -22.27 0.47
C LEU A 22 24.78 -23.32 -0.65
N GLY A 23 24.76 -22.90 -1.91
CA GLY A 23 24.66 -23.82 -3.06
C GLY A 23 23.30 -24.51 -3.21
N PHE A 24 22.30 -24.09 -2.43
CA PHE A 24 20.96 -24.69 -2.46
C PHE A 24 20.19 -24.25 -3.71
N HIS A 25 19.66 -25.20 -4.48
CA HIS A 25 18.88 -24.91 -5.68
C HIS A 25 17.41 -24.64 -5.33
N VAL A 26 16.91 -23.47 -5.73
CA VAL A 26 15.50 -23.11 -5.65
C VAL A 26 14.88 -23.24 -7.04
N ARG A 27 13.88 -24.13 -7.15
CA ARG A 27 13.07 -24.32 -8.37
C ARG A 27 11.59 -24.25 -7.99
N TRP A 28 11.00 -23.07 -8.05
CA TRP A 28 9.64 -22.82 -7.56
C TRP A 28 8.97 -21.71 -8.35
N HIS A 29 7.69 -21.44 -8.08
CA HIS A 29 6.99 -20.26 -8.59
C HIS A 29 7.23 -19.05 -7.68
N GLY A 30 7.91 -18.04 -8.19
CA GLY A 30 8.02 -16.74 -7.53
C GLY A 30 6.78 -15.89 -7.80
N LEU A 31 6.41 -15.07 -6.83
CA LEU A 31 5.44 -13.99 -7.01
C LEU A 31 6.18 -12.73 -7.39
N TRP A 32 5.80 -12.13 -8.51
CA TRP A 32 6.37 -10.91 -9.04
C TRP A 32 5.33 -9.81 -9.00
N MET A 33 5.77 -8.57 -8.83
CA MET A 33 4.91 -7.40 -8.92
C MET A 33 5.60 -6.28 -9.68
N GLU A 34 4.80 -5.39 -10.24
CA GLU A 34 5.29 -4.11 -10.70
C GLU A 34 5.91 -3.32 -9.55
N PHE A 35 6.90 -2.50 -9.89
CA PHE A 35 7.53 -1.61 -8.93
C PHE A 35 6.49 -0.62 -8.38
N ALA A 36 6.31 -0.61 -7.06
CA ALA A 36 5.51 0.39 -6.37
C ALA A 36 6.38 1.61 -6.07
N ASP A 37 6.18 2.69 -6.83
CA ASP A 37 6.99 3.90 -6.71
C ASP A 37 6.69 4.68 -5.42
N GLY A 38 7.72 5.33 -4.88
CA GLY A 38 7.64 6.15 -3.69
C GLY A 38 7.98 5.41 -2.39
N VAL A 39 7.45 5.93 -1.29
CA VAL A 39 7.71 5.44 0.07
C VAL A 39 6.40 5.09 0.76
N SER A 40 6.45 4.18 1.73
CA SER A 40 5.25 3.86 2.51
C SER A 40 4.76 5.10 3.28
N MET A 41 3.45 5.24 3.40
CA MET A 41 2.82 6.34 4.14
C MET A 41 3.21 6.30 5.62
N GLU A 42 3.48 5.12 6.16
CA GLU A 42 4.06 4.96 7.50
C GLU A 42 5.40 5.70 7.60
N ASN A 43 6.31 5.52 6.64
CA ASN A 43 7.60 6.21 6.66
C ASN A 43 7.46 7.73 6.49
N VAL A 44 6.43 8.18 5.76
CA VAL A 44 6.10 9.61 5.62
C VAL A 44 5.63 10.21 6.96
N LEU A 45 4.81 9.48 7.71
CA LEU A 45 4.15 9.97 8.94
C LEU A 45 4.98 9.73 10.22
N ASN A 46 5.54 8.53 10.34
CA ASN A 46 6.16 7.96 11.52
C ASN A 46 7.60 7.52 11.21
N LYS A 47 8.53 8.46 11.43
CA LYS A 47 9.99 8.27 11.62
C LYS A 47 10.58 6.92 11.17
N GLY A 48 10.85 6.79 9.88
CA GLY A 48 12.08 6.10 9.46
C GLY A 48 13.31 6.94 9.82
N LYS A 49 14.51 6.34 9.81
CA LYS A 49 15.72 7.11 9.46
C LYS A 49 15.77 7.15 7.93
N PRO A 50 15.86 8.33 7.28
CA PRO A 50 16.15 9.65 7.84
C PRO A 50 14.89 10.41 8.31
N GLU A 51 15.13 11.53 9.01
CA GLU A 51 14.21 12.36 9.81
C GLU A 51 12.80 12.60 9.24
N ARG A 52 11.86 12.82 10.17
CA ARG A 52 10.46 13.16 9.90
C ARG A 52 10.39 14.28 8.85
N VAL A 53 9.67 14.03 7.76
CA VAL A 53 9.47 15.02 6.69
C VAL A 53 8.96 16.31 7.33
N PRO A 54 9.52 17.50 6.98
CA PRO A 54 9.11 18.75 7.59
C PRO A 54 7.59 18.97 7.50
N PRO A 55 6.93 19.49 8.57
CA PRO A 55 5.47 19.64 8.60
C PRO A 55 4.91 20.39 7.40
N ASP A 56 5.61 21.40 6.90
CA ASP A 56 5.18 22.17 5.72
C ASP A 56 5.17 21.33 4.44
N MET A 57 6.14 20.44 4.27
CA MET A 57 6.17 19.50 3.14
C MET A 57 5.06 18.46 3.26
N LEU A 58 4.78 17.97 4.46
CA LEU A 58 3.65 17.05 4.70
C LEU A 58 2.32 17.74 4.40
N ALA A 59 2.14 18.97 4.90
CA ALA A 59 0.94 19.75 4.67
C ALA A 59 0.75 20.03 3.17
N ASP A 60 1.81 20.40 2.46
CA ASP A 60 1.75 20.61 1.02
C ASP A 60 1.44 19.31 0.24
N LEU A 61 2.08 18.20 0.61
CA LEU A 61 1.79 16.89 0.02
C LEU A 61 0.30 16.53 0.19
N PHE A 62 -0.21 16.54 1.42
CA PHE A 62 -1.57 16.09 1.70
C PHE A 62 -2.67 17.07 1.23
N ASN A 63 -2.41 18.38 1.28
CA ASN A 63 -3.42 19.38 0.92
C ASN A 63 -3.45 19.66 -0.60
N ASN A 64 -2.27 19.73 -1.23
CA ASN A 64 -2.12 20.28 -2.58
C ASN A 64 -1.75 19.22 -3.63
N ARG A 65 -0.85 18.29 -3.32
CA ARG A 65 -0.29 17.35 -4.32
C ARG A 65 -0.95 15.98 -4.35
N LEU A 66 -1.46 15.51 -3.21
CA LEU A 66 -2.06 14.18 -3.09
C LEU A 66 -3.19 14.00 -4.09
N ASN A 67 -3.14 12.92 -4.85
CA ASN A 67 -4.17 12.58 -5.82
C ASN A 67 -5.44 12.10 -5.11
N LYS A 68 -6.36 13.04 -4.85
CA LYS A 68 -7.63 12.78 -4.16
C LYS A 68 -8.51 11.78 -4.90
N THR A 69 -8.43 11.72 -6.23
CA THR A 69 -9.15 10.72 -7.02
C THR A 69 -8.66 9.31 -6.73
N GLN A 70 -7.34 9.12 -6.61
CA GLN A 70 -6.77 7.82 -6.24
C GLN A 70 -7.09 7.42 -4.80
N VAL A 71 -7.14 8.38 -3.86
CA VAL A 71 -7.62 8.12 -2.48
C VAL A 71 -9.04 7.54 -2.49
N VAL A 72 -9.96 8.18 -3.21
CA VAL A 72 -11.36 7.73 -3.30
C VAL A 72 -11.46 6.37 -3.99
N ARG A 73 -10.74 6.17 -5.10
CA ARG A 73 -10.71 4.88 -5.79
C ARG A 73 -10.12 3.78 -4.91
N GLY A 74 -9.05 4.04 -4.16
CA GLY A 74 -8.49 3.11 -3.20
C GLY A 74 -9.49 2.70 -2.12
N ALA A 75 -10.23 3.67 -1.57
CA ALA A 75 -11.30 3.39 -0.61
C ALA A 75 -12.43 2.55 -1.25
N MET A 76 -12.82 2.84 -2.50
CA MET A 76 -13.79 2.03 -3.24
C MET A 76 -13.30 0.60 -3.46
N PHE A 77 -12.03 0.42 -3.83
CA PHE A 77 -11.42 -0.90 -3.98
C PHE A 77 -11.52 -1.68 -2.67
N ASP A 78 -11.03 -1.10 -1.57
CA ASP A 78 -11.02 -1.77 -0.27
C ASP A 78 -12.43 -2.17 0.20
N LEU A 79 -13.43 -1.32 -0.04
CA LEU A 79 -14.84 -1.60 0.24
C LEU A 79 -15.40 -2.74 -0.63
N LEU A 80 -15.18 -2.67 -1.95
CA LEU A 80 -15.72 -3.64 -2.90
C LEU A 80 -15.10 -5.03 -2.73
N THR A 81 -13.83 -5.08 -2.33
CA THR A 81 -13.11 -6.35 -2.17
C THR A 81 -13.07 -6.84 -0.74
N SER A 82 -13.69 -6.14 0.22
CA SER A 82 -13.55 -6.45 1.64
C SER A 82 -12.08 -6.55 2.09
N GLN A 83 -11.23 -5.61 1.65
CA GLN A 83 -9.83 -5.55 2.10
C GLN A 83 -9.80 -5.25 3.60
N CYS A 84 -9.06 -6.07 4.35
CA CYS A 84 -9.08 -6.15 5.80
C CYS A 84 -7.76 -5.82 6.48
N ASP A 85 -6.72 -5.51 5.71
CA ASP A 85 -5.44 -5.08 6.27
C ASP A 85 -4.82 -3.88 5.53
N ARG A 86 -5.64 -2.88 5.20
CA ARG A 86 -5.11 -1.63 4.64
C ARG A 86 -4.65 -0.72 5.77
N HIS A 87 -3.34 -0.66 5.98
CA HIS A 87 -2.65 0.30 6.86
C HIS A 87 -1.58 1.10 6.11
N ALA A 88 -0.96 2.09 6.79
CA ALA A 88 -0.06 3.05 6.16
C ALA A 88 1.20 2.43 5.53
N GLN A 89 1.65 1.27 6.01
CA GLN A 89 2.74 0.52 5.36
C GLN A 89 2.33 -0.11 4.01
N ASN A 90 1.03 -0.37 3.81
CA ASN A 90 0.48 -0.97 2.59
C ASN A 90 0.02 0.09 1.58
N ILE A 91 0.39 1.35 1.79
CA ILE A 91 0.14 2.46 0.88
C ILE A 91 1.45 3.17 0.62
N PHE A 92 1.84 3.23 -0.64
CA PHE A 92 3.00 3.98 -1.10
C PHE A 92 2.53 5.30 -1.70
N VAL A 93 3.32 6.35 -1.47
CA VAL A 93 3.12 7.67 -2.05
C VAL A 93 4.43 8.18 -2.62
N ASN A 94 4.40 8.68 -3.84
CA ASN A 94 5.56 9.30 -4.48
C ASN A 94 5.53 10.83 -4.37
N GLU A 95 6.58 11.49 -4.83
CA GLU A 95 6.73 12.96 -4.75
C GLU A 95 5.64 13.74 -5.53
N ALA A 96 5.06 13.09 -6.56
CA ALA A 96 3.95 13.62 -7.34
C ALA A 96 2.59 13.45 -6.66
N GLY A 97 2.54 12.82 -5.48
CA GLY A 97 1.31 12.57 -4.73
C GLY A 97 0.46 11.44 -5.30
N GLN A 98 1.03 10.58 -6.16
CA GLN A 98 0.36 9.38 -6.66
C GLN A 98 0.44 8.26 -5.62
N LEU A 99 -0.62 7.46 -5.57
CA LEU A 99 -0.73 6.34 -4.62
C LEU A 99 -0.55 5.00 -5.32
N THR A 100 0.17 4.10 -4.65
CA THR A 100 0.19 2.68 -5.01
C THR A 100 -0.17 1.84 -3.79
N LEU A 101 -1.17 0.97 -3.95
CA LEU A 101 -1.68 0.11 -2.89
C LEU A 101 -1.12 -1.30 -3.06
N ILE A 102 -0.23 -1.69 -2.16
CA ILE A 102 0.40 -3.01 -2.17
C ILE A 102 -0.32 -3.95 -1.20
N ASP A 103 0.16 -5.19 -1.13
CA ASP A 103 -0.29 -6.18 -0.15
C ASP A 103 -1.82 -6.38 -0.15
N ASN A 104 -2.33 -6.72 -1.33
CA ASN A 104 -3.76 -6.89 -1.58
C ASN A 104 -4.24 -8.33 -1.38
N GLU A 105 -3.46 -9.18 -0.71
CA GLU A 105 -3.79 -10.59 -0.56
C GLU A 105 -5.07 -10.81 0.24
N ALA A 106 -5.29 -10.03 1.30
CA ALA A 106 -6.51 -10.10 2.10
C ALA A 106 -7.77 -9.55 1.39
N ALA A 107 -7.63 -9.01 0.16
CA ALA A 107 -8.77 -8.68 -0.69
C ALA A 107 -9.47 -9.96 -1.15
N LEU A 108 -10.81 -9.99 -1.07
CA LEU A 108 -11.70 -11.11 -1.44
C LEU A 108 -11.54 -12.39 -0.60
N GLN A 109 -10.49 -12.51 0.23
CA GLN A 109 -10.26 -13.69 1.07
C GLN A 109 -11.25 -13.80 2.24
N ASN A 110 -11.59 -12.69 2.89
CA ASN A 110 -12.27 -12.70 4.20
C ASN A 110 -13.79 -12.48 4.17
N SER A 111 -14.39 -12.48 2.96
CA SER A 111 -15.83 -12.52 2.68
C SER A 111 -16.74 -12.20 3.88
N TRP A 112 -16.87 -10.92 4.26
CA TRP A 112 -17.80 -10.32 5.25
C TRP A 112 -17.92 -10.95 6.67
N LYS A 113 -17.50 -12.20 6.89
CA LYS A 113 -17.73 -12.98 8.12
C LYS A 113 -16.68 -12.70 9.19
N ASN A 114 -15.43 -12.49 8.79
CA ASN A 114 -14.31 -12.26 9.72
C ASN A 114 -13.87 -10.80 9.72
N CYS A 115 -14.01 -10.12 8.57
CA CYS A 115 -13.86 -8.69 8.46
C CYS A 115 -14.59 -8.20 7.19
N GLY A 116 -15.45 -7.19 7.34
CA GLY A 116 -16.18 -6.58 6.22
C GLY A 116 -15.27 -5.73 5.35
N PHE A 117 -14.47 -4.88 5.99
CA PHE A 117 -13.31 -4.15 5.46
C PHE A 117 -12.61 -3.47 6.66
N ASN A 118 -11.31 -3.23 6.57
CA ASN A 118 -10.56 -2.48 7.56
C ASN A 118 -9.45 -1.70 6.85
N SER A 119 -9.67 -0.41 6.67
CA SER A 119 -8.84 0.44 5.81
C SER A 119 -8.71 1.86 6.33
N ILE A 120 -7.48 2.39 6.35
CA ILE A 120 -7.21 3.79 6.67
C ILE A 120 -7.81 4.79 5.68
N LEU A 121 -8.19 4.33 4.47
CA LEU A 121 -8.82 5.16 3.46
C LEU A 121 -10.34 5.30 3.67
N VAL A 122 -10.93 4.46 4.52
CA VAL A 122 -12.36 4.47 4.82
C VAL A 122 -12.58 5.03 6.23
N PRO A 123 -13.43 6.07 6.39
CA PRO A 123 -13.78 6.57 7.71
C PRO A 123 -14.35 5.48 8.62
N THR A 124 -14.15 5.62 9.94
CA THR A 124 -14.74 4.79 11.02
C THR A 124 -14.21 3.36 11.15
N THR A 125 -13.15 2.99 10.42
CA THR A 125 -12.47 1.70 10.57
C THR A 125 -11.49 1.68 11.76
N GLN A 126 -11.06 0.50 12.20
CA GLN A 126 -10.17 0.37 13.37
C GLN A 126 -8.75 0.88 13.12
N LYS A 127 -8.32 1.02 11.86
CA LYS A 127 -6.96 1.45 11.50
C LYS A 127 -6.78 2.97 11.49
N GLN A 128 -7.76 3.75 11.96
CA GLN A 128 -7.64 5.20 12.02
C GLN A 128 -6.57 5.66 13.03
N GLU A 129 -5.36 5.93 12.55
CA GLU A 129 -4.50 6.93 13.17
C GLU A 129 -4.72 8.27 12.47
N ILE A 130 -5.42 9.19 13.13
CA ILE A 130 -5.39 10.60 12.71
C ILE A 130 -3.99 11.09 13.00
N ALA A 131 -3.16 11.19 11.96
CA ALA A 131 -1.87 11.85 12.06
C ALA A 131 -2.11 13.32 12.48
N ARG A 132 -1.87 13.62 13.75
CA ARG A 132 -1.90 15.00 14.25
C ARG A 132 -0.58 15.65 13.86
N LEU A 133 -0.65 16.57 12.91
CA LEU A 133 0.41 17.54 12.66
C LEU A 133 0.37 18.54 13.82
N SER A 134 1.27 18.38 14.80
CA SER A 134 1.44 19.28 15.94
C SER A 134 2.67 20.15 15.77
#